data_AF-Q5KUT7-F1
#
_entry.id   AF-Q5KUT7-F1
#
_cell.length_a   1.000
_cell.length_b   1.000
_cell.length_c   1.000
_cell.angle_alpha   90.00
_cell.angle_beta   90.00
_cell.angle_gamma   90.00
#
_symmetry.space_group_name_H-M   'P 1'
#
loop_
_entity.id
_entity.type
_entity.pdbx_description
1 polymer ?
#
loop_
_entity_poly.entity_id
_entity_poly.type
_entity_poly.pdbx_seq_one_letter_code
_entity_poly.pdbx_strand_id
1 'polypeptide(L)'
;MLFQSPTLKTCQVLVDEFRLAPQPFEPEKLRFAGVGDRDVYNISAPFVDEGEWVIAGRVEARDSEQSEVYFFVERDGVWVPREGAPVFALQDPFVSRIHGQLVFGGVETFPHPVFVGEHSWRTVFYRGPNIRRLEKFAEGPDGMKDIRLVELKDGSIGVFTRPQGEKGGRGKIGFTRIFSLDELTPDVIEAAPILDAQFTDEEWGGVNEAHLLANGLVGALGHIACFDEQGNRHYYPMVFVLNPETMERSELELLALRSHFLDGPAKRPDLANVVFSGGLIRKGDGTAELYAGVGDAEAQKISLIDPFAKYEAQELDRMYASV
;
A
#
# COMPACT_ATOMS: atom_id res chain seq x y z
N MET A 1 17.97 16.34 -12.53
CA MET A 1 17.48 16.81 -11.21
C MET A 1 16.60 15.69 -10.67
N LEU A 2 16.77 15.28 -9.40
CA LEU A 2 15.93 14.22 -8.79
C LEU A 2 14.43 14.60 -8.76
N PHE A 3 14.17 15.90 -8.67
CA PHE A 3 12.83 16.47 -8.69
C PHE A 3 12.71 17.49 -9.81
N GLN A 4 11.70 17.30 -10.65
CA GLN A 4 11.12 18.29 -11.56
C GLN A 4 9.66 18.46 -11.14
N SER A 5 8.98 19.52 -11.58
CA SER A 5 7.52 19.60 -11.40
C SER A 5 6.90 18.34 -12.01
N PRO A 6 6.20 17.50 -11.22
CA PRO A 6 5.67 16.25 -11.74
C PRO A 6 4.68 16.52 -12.86
N THR A 7 4.82 15.80 -13.96
CA THR A 7 3.91 15.89 -15.09
C THR A 7 2.73 14.97 -14.83
N LEU A 8 1.52 15.47 -15.04
CA LEU A 8 0.33 14.64 -14.93
C LEU A 8 0.34 13.58 -16.03
N LYS A 9 0.43 12.30 -15.65
CA LYS A 9 0.40 11.14 -16.56
C LYS A 9 -0.85 10.31 -16.31
N THR A 10 -1.52 9.91 -17.39
CA THR A 10 -2.65 8.97 -17.32
C THR A 10 -2.13 7.55 -17.09
N CYS A 11 -2.99 6.65 -16.63
CA CYS A 11 -2.72 5.22 -16.57
C CYS A 11 -2.23 4.69 -17.93
N GLN A 12 -2.83 5.14 -19.04
CA GLN A 12 -2.41 4.72 -20.38
C GLN A 12 -0.97 5.13 -20.69
N VAL A 13 -0.60 6.38 -20.40
CA VAL A 13 0.78 6.86 -20.59
C VAL A 13 1.76 6.06 -19.73
N LEU A 14 1.42 5.85 -18.45
CA LEU A 14 2.23 5.09 -17.52
C LEU A 14 2.42 3.62 -17.96
N VAL A 15 1.38 3.00 -18.51
CA VAL A 15 1.46 1.65 -19.09
C VAL A 15 2.38 1.62 -20.31
N ASP A 16 2.30 2.61 -21.19
CA ASP A 16 3.14 2.69 -22.38
C ASP A 16 4.63 2.93 -22.04
N GLU A 17 4.90 3.79 -21.05
CA GLU A 17 6.25 3.97 -20.51
C GLU A 17 6.78 2.69 -19.86
N PHE A 18 5.95 2.03 -19.05
CA PHE A 18 6.32 0.82 -18.34
C PHE A 18 6.68 -0.33 -19.30
N ARG A 19 6.01 -0.46 -20.45
CA ARG A 19 6.34 -1.46 -21.49
C ARG A 19 7.77 -1.34 -22.04
N LEU A 20 8.41 -0.18 -21.87
CA LEU A 20 9.78 0.09 -22.30
C LEU A 20 10.79 0.03 -21.14
N ALA A 21 10.31 -0.06 -19.90
CA ALA A 21 11.14 -0.15 -18.70
C ALA A 21 11.66 -1.59 -18.49
N PRO A 22 12.62 -1.81 -17.58
CA PRO A 22 12.95 -3.16 -17.10
C PRO A 22 11.70 -3.86 -16.56
N GLN A 23 11.43 -5.06 -17.05
CA GLN A 23 10.25 -5.83 -16.66
C GLN A 23 10.49 -6.65 -15.39
N PRO A 24 9.47 -6.84 -14.53
CA PRO A 24 9.54 -7.76 -13.41
C PRO A 24 9.68 -9.21 -13.89
N PHE A 25 10.11 -10.09 -12.99
CA PHE A 25 10.44 -11.48 -13.27
C PHE A 25 10.05 -12.37 -12.09
N GLU A 26 10.13 -13.69 -12.30
CA GLU A 26 9.90 -14.72 -11.27
C GLU A 26 8.56 -14.57 -10.50
N PRO A 27 7.40 -14.59 -11.19
CA PRO A 27 6.13 -14.56 -10.49
C PRO A 27 5.89 -15.85 -9.71
N GLU A 28 5.45 -15.68 -8.46
CA GLU A 28 5.17 -16.77 -7.54
C GLU A 28 3.82 -16.56 -6.85
N LYS A 29 3.00 -17.61 -6.83
CA LYS A 29 1.75 -17.61 -6.07
C LYS A 29 2.00 -18.02 -4.63
N LEU A 30 1.51 -17.20 -3.69
CA LEU A 30 1.57 -17.51 -2.27
C LEU A 30 0.45 -18.51 -1.93
N ARG A 31 0.82 -19.57 -1.23
CA ARG A 31 -0.11 -20.63 -0.84
C ARG A 31 -0.55 -20.40 0.60
N PHE A 32 -1.86 -20.31 0.82
CA PHE A 32 -2.46 -20.17 2.15
C PHE A 32 -3.28 -21.40 2.48
N ALA A 33 -3.30 -21.78 3.76
CA ALA A 33 -4.13 -22.86 4.28
C ALA A 33 -4.65 -22.50 5.68
N GLY A 34 -5.52 -23.34 6.25
CA GLY A 34 -6.04 -23.14 7.61
C GLY A 34 -7.17 -22.12 7.74
N VAL A 35 -7.72 -21.63 6.62
CA VAL A 35 -8.86 -20.68 6.59
C VAL A 35 -10.10 -21.22 5.86
N GLY A 36 -10.16 -22.53 5.60
CA GLY A 36 -11.25 -23.19 4.87
C GLY A 36 -11.22 -22.86 3.37
N ASP A 37 -12.39 -22.69 2.78
CA ASP A 37 -12.57 -22.37 1.35
C ASP A 37 -12.52 -20.85 1.05
N ARG A 38 -12.07 -20.05 2.03
CA ARG A 38 -11.96 -18.59 1.90
C ARG A 38 -10.70 -18.21 1.13
N ASP A 39 -10.80 -17.16 0.34
CA ASP A 39 -9.67 -16.58 -0.37
C ASP A 39 -8.79 -15.79 0.60
N VAL A 40 -7.50 -15.68 0.27
CA VAL A 40 -6.55 -14.81 0.95
C VAL A 40 -5.88 -13.90 -0.07
N TYR A 41 -6.09 -12.59 0.06
CA TYR A 41 -5.62 -11.58 -0.89
C TYR A 41 -5.37 -10.25 -0.17
N ASN A 42 -4.98 -9.20 -0.92
CA ASN A 42 -4.63 -7.86 -0.40
C ASN A 42 -3.80 -7.93 0.89
N ILE A 43 -2.69 -8.67 0.81
CA ILE A 43 -1.79 -8.95 1.94
C ILE A 43 -0.85 -7.77 2.23
N SER A 44 -0.23 -7.74 3.40
CA SER A 44 0.99 -6.96 3.60
C SER A 44 2.20 -7.62 2.92
N ALA A 45 3.31 -6.91 2.76
CA ALA A 45 4.60 -7.60 2.66
C ALA A 45 4.92 -8.38 3.96
N PRO A 46 5.75 -9.43 3.89
CA PRO A 46 6.23 -10.12 5.08
C PRO A 46 6.98 -9.16 6.02
N PHE A 47 6.70 -9.24 7.31
CA PHE A 47 7.39 -8.47 8.34
C PHE A 47 7.78 -9.37 9.51
N VAL A 48 8.85 -9.00 10.21
CA VAL A 48 9.30 -9.77 11.38
C VAL A 48 8.50 -9.35 12.61
N ASP A 49 7.92 -10.33 13.31
CA ASP A 49 7.30 -10.18 14.64
C ASP A 49 7.84 -11.29 15.55
N GLU A 50 8.40 -10.91 16.70
CA GLU A 50 8.99 -11.85 17.67
C GLU A 50 10.01 -12.84 17.07
N GLY A 51 10.78 -12.41 16.06
CA GLY A 51 11.81 -13.21 15.41
C GLY A 51 11.30 -14.13 14.29
N GLU A 52 10.01 -14.08 13.96
CA GLU A 52 9.38 -14.88 12.92
C GLU A 52 8.83 -14.01 11.79
N TRP A 53 8.93 -14.48 10.54
CA TRP A 53 8.31 -13.81 9.39
C TRP A 53 6.81 -14.04 9.37
N VAL A 54 6.05 -12.95 9.26
CA VAL A 54 4.60 -12.92 9.30
C VAL A 54 4.06 -12.14 8.10
N ILE A 55 2.95 -12.61 7.52
CA ILE A 55 2.12 -11.84 6.58
C ILE A 55 0.78 -11.56 7.22
N ALA A 56 0.30 -10.31 7.17
CA ALA A 56 -1.10 -10.00 7.43
C ALA A 56 -1.89 -10.16 6.13
N GLY A 57 -2.99 -10.92 6.14
CA GLY A 57 -3.79 -11.18 4.95
C GLY A 57 -5.27 -11.00 5.17
N ARG A 58 -5.96 -10.37 4.20
CA ARG A 58 -7.42 -10.30 4.15
C ARG A 58 -7.94 -11.69 3.76
N VAL A 59 -8.83 -12.22 4.59
CA VAL A 59 -9.48 -13.52 4.44
C VAL A 59 -10.96 -13.29 4.23
N GLU A 60 -11.50 -13.81 3.14
CA GLU A 60 -12.89 -13.53 2.75
C GLU A 60 -13.48 -14.68 1.92
N ALA A 61 -14.78 -14.93 2.09
CA ALA A 61 -15.49 -15.82 1.18
C ALA A 61 -15.62 -15.18 -0.22
N ARG A 62 -15.49 -15.98 -1.29
CA ARG A 62 -15.52 -15.52 -2.68
C ARG A 62 -16.74 -14.65 -2.99
N ASP A 63 -17.89 -14.98 -2.44
CA ASP A 63 -19.20 -14.36 -2.66
C ASP A 63 -19.64 -13.36 -1.58
N SER A 64 -18.73 -12.96 -0.69
CA SER A 64 -19.01 -12.02 0.41
C SER A 64 -18.11 -10.77 0.35
N GLU A 65 -18.51 -9.68 0.98
CA GLU A 65 -17.66 -8.49 1.23
C GLU A 65 -17.32 -8.36 2.74
N GLN A 66 -17.64 -9.39 3.54
CA GLN A 66 -17.32 -9.47 4.96
C GLN A 66 -15.98 -10.19 5.13
N SER A 67 -14.94 -9.45 5.46
CA SER A 67 -13.59 -9.98 5.61
C SER A 67 -13.06 -9.89 7.04
N GLU A 68 -12.05 -10.71 7.27
CA GLU A 68 -11.25 -10.70 8.49
C GLU A 68 -9.77 -10.63 8.09
N VAL A 69 -8.93 -10.04 8.95
CA VAL A 69 -7.47 -10.08 8.79
C VAL A 69 -6.91 -11.13 9.74
N TYR A 70 -6.13 -12.04 9.15
CA TYR A 70 -5.36 -13.05 9.86
C TYR A 70 -3.87 -12.75 9.70
N PHE A 71 -3.08 -13.15 10.70
CA PHE A 71 -1.63 -13.18 10.61
C PHE A 71 -1.18 -14.60 10.31
N PHE A 72 -0.37 -14.76 9.28
CA PHE A 72 0.10 -16.04 8.79
C PHE A 72 1.62 -16.18 8.97
N VAL A 73 2.06 -17.40 9.24
CA VAL A 73 3.48 -17.79 9.27
C VAL A 73 3.72 -18.91 8.26
N GLU A 74 4.91 -18.91 7.66
CA GLU A 74 5.25 -19.92 6.66
C GLU A 74 5.64 -21.24 7.33
N ARG A 75 5.06 -22.34 6.86
CA ARG A 75 5.40 -23.72 7.21
C ARG A 75 5.44 -24.55 5.93
N ASP A 76 6.59 -25.13 5.63
CA ASP A 76 6.80 -25.99 4.46
C ASP A 76 6.31 -25.38 3.13
N GLY A 77 6.55 -24.06 2.93
CA GLY A 77 6.14 -23.34 1.72
C GLY A 77 4.65 -22.99 1.66
N VAL A 78 3.94 -23.03 2.78
CA VAL A 78 2.52 -22.66 2.92
C VAL A 78 2.34 -21.71 4.11
N TRP A 79 1.62 -20.62 3.91
CA TRP A 79 1.25 -19.66 4.92
C TRP A 79 0.02 -20.14 5.70
N VAL A 80 0.18 -20.36 7.00
CA VAL A 80 -0.89 -20.85 7.90
C VAL A 80 -1.13 -19.86 9.04
N PRO A 81 -2.37 -19.72 9.56
CA PRO A 81 -2.67 -18.83 10.67
C PRO A 81 -1.72 -19.06 11.85
N ARG A 82 -1.11 -17.98 12.33
CA ARG A 82 -0.20 -18.01 13.47
C ARG A 82 -1.00 -18.28 14.74
N GLU A 83 -0.59 -19.30 15.48
CA GLU A 83 -1.31 -19.74 16.68
C GLU A 83 -1.38 -18.63 17.74
N GLY A 84 -2.61 -18.35 18.20
CA GLY A 84 -2.91 -17.34 19.20
C GLY A 84 -2.70 -15.89 18.75
N ALA A 85 -2.50 -15.63 17.46
CA ALA A 85 -2.58 -14.28 16.92
C ALA A 85 -4.04 -13.79 16.93
N PRO A 86 -4.28 -12.49 17.19
CA PRO A 86 -5.63 -11.91 17.09
C PRO A 86 -6.11 -11.94 15.63
N VAL A 87 -7.44 -11.93 15.48
CA VAL A 87 -8.12 -11.75 14.20
C VAL A 87 -8.89 -10.44 14.26
N PHE A 88 -8.83 -9.65 13.20
CA PHE A 88 -9.47 -8.34 13.14
C PHE A 88 -10.56 -8.32 12.05
N ALA A 89 -11.75 -7.79 12.35
CA ALA A 89 -12.80 -7.59 11.35
C ALA A 89 -12.47 -6.36 10.47
N LEU A 90 -11.46 -6.50 9.62
CA LEU A 90 -10.91 -5.46 8.76
C LEU A 90 -10.70 -5.97 7.33
N GLN A 91 -10.54 -5.03 6.41
CA GLN A 91 -10.07 -5.27 5.05
C GLN A 91 -8.66 -4.68 4.85
N ASP A 92 -7.98 -5.13 3.80
CA ASP A 92 -6.76 -4.56 3.23
C ASP A 92 -5.69 -4.15 4.28
N PRO A 93 -5.14 -5.13 5.03
CA PRO A 93 -4.20 -4.88 6.10
C PRO A 93 -2.90 -4.23 5.64
N PHE A 94 -2.33 -3.41 6.51
CA PHE A 94 -1.01 -2.81 6.31
C PHE A 94 -0.24 -2.73 7.62
N VAL A 95 1.08 -2.64 7.50
CA VAL A 95 2.00 -2.55 8.64
C VAL A 95 3.05 -1.46 8.42
N SER A 96 3.53 -0.88 9.50
CA SER A 96 4.70 -0.01 9.53
C SER A 96 5.37 -0.10 10.91
N ARG A 97 6.59 0.42 11.02
CA ARG A 97 7.28 0.57 12.30
C ARG A 97 7.50 2.05 12.58
N ILE A 98 7.00 2.52 13.71
CA ILE A 98 7.09 3.91 14.15
C ILE A 98 7.56 3.93 15.61
N HIS A 99 8.67 4.58 15.87
CA HIS A 99 9.36 4.69 17.17
C HIS A 99 9.57 3.32 17.84
N GLY A 100 9.91 2.31 17.03
CA GLY A 100 10.09 0.93 17.48
C GLY A 100 8.78 0.16 17.77
N GLN A 101 7.61 0.80 17.69
CA GLN A 101 6.32 0.14 17.81
C GLN A 101 5.88 -0.43 16.46
N LEU A 102 5.24 -1.59 16.50
CA LEU A 102 4.45 -2.10 15.36
C LEU A 102 3.20 -1.24 15.26
N VAL A 103 2.98 -0.62 14.10
CA VAL A 103 1.69 -0.03 13.73
C VAL A 103 1.04 -0.94 12.70
N PHE A 104 -0.17 -1.39 13.01
CA PHE A 104 -1.00 -2.23 12.15
C PHE A 104 -2.32 -1.50 11.88
N GLY A 105 -2.84 -1.62 10.67
CA GLY A 105 -4.16 -1.08 10.36
C GLY A 105 -4.84 -1.81 9.23
N GLY A 106 -6.07 -1.39 8.98
CA GLY A 106 -6.93 -1.90 7.92
C GLY A 106 -8.19 -1.05 7.81
N VAL A 107 -9.05 -1.41 6.88
CA VAL A 107 -10.34 -0.73 6.65
C VAL A 107 -11.43 -1.41 7.45
N GLU A 108 -12.06 -0.69 8.36
CA GLU A 108 -13.25 -1.11 9.09
C GLU A 108 -14.49 -0.71 8.28
N THR A 109 -15.41 -1.65 8.06
CA THR A 109 -16.72 -1.40 7.46
C THR A 109 -17.80 -1.43 8.54
N PHE A 110 -18.70 -0.46 8.55
CA PHE A 110 -19.76 -0.34 9.56
C PHE A 110 -21.04 0.21 8.92
N PRO A 111 -22.23 0.02 9.53
CA PRO A 111 -23.46 0.61 9.03
C PRO A 111 -23.34 2.14 8.93
N HIS A 112 -23.80 2.71 7.83
CA HIS A 112 -23.71 4.14 7.61
C HIS A 112 -24.51 4.88 8.71
N PRO A 113 -23.94 5.90 9.38
CA PRO A 113 -24.56 6.51 10.56
C PRO A 113 -25.85 7.28 10.24
N VAL A 114 -25.96 7.79 9.02
CA VAL A 114 -27.13 8.57 8.53
C VAL A 114 -28.06 7.76 7.62
N PHE A 115 -27.54 7.07 6.59
CA PHE A 115 -28.33 6.33 5.61
C PHE A 115 -28.56 4.87 6.01
N VAL A 116 -29.77 4.58 6.51
CA VAL A 116 -30.16 3.23 6.94
C VAL A 116 -30.03 2.22 5.79
N GLY A 117 -29.30 1.14 6.04
CA GLY A 117 -29.08 0.07 5.06
C GLY A 117 -27.84 0.26 4.18
N GLU A 118 -27.21 1.42 4.24
CA GLU A 118 -25.91 1.66 3.61
C GLU A 118 -24.77 1.31 4.56
N HIS A 119 -23.57 1.13 4.03
CA HIS A 119 -22.34 0.94 4.80
C HIS A 119 -21.41 2.13 4.58
N SER A 120 -20.71 2.50 5.64
CA SER A 120 -19.57 3.42 5.59
C SER A 120 -18.29 2.63 5.93
N TRP A 121 -17.15 3.24 5.70
CA TRP A 121 -15.85 2.68 5.98
C TRP A 121 -14.91 3.72 6.57
N ARG A 122 -13.91 3.29 7.34
CA ARG A 122 -12.83 4.15 7.82
C ARG A 122 -11.56 3.32 7.98
N THR A 123 -10.40 3.96 7.87
CA THR A 123 -9.15 3.30 8.27
C THR A 123 -9.04 3.31 9.78
N VAL A 124 -8.68 2.18 10.40
CA VAL A 124 -8.40 2.11 11.83
C VAL A 124 -6.97 1.67 12.08
N PHE A 125 -6.39 2.13 13.18
CA PHE A 125 -4.99 1.92 13.52
C PHE A 125 -4.84 1.32 14.92
N TYR A 126 -3.97 0.32 14.98
CA TYR A 126 -3.52 -0.36 16.18
C TYR A 126 -2.02 -0.17 16.32
N ARG A 127 -1.54 -0.08 17.56
CA ARG A 127 -0.10 -0.05 17.85
C ARG A 127 0.24 -0.98 19.00
N GLY A 128 1.47 -1.46 19.03
CA GLY A 128 1.95 -2.33 20.10
C GLY A 128 3.42 -2.75 19.91
N PRO A 129 4.02 -3.42 20.90
CA PRO A 129 5.36 -3.98 20.76
C PRO A 129 5.41 -5.17 19.79
N ASN A 130 4.30 -5.89 19.63
CA ASN A 130 4.14 -7.05 18.76
C ASN A 130 2.66 -7.27 18.43
N ILE A 131 2.38 -8.21 17.52
CA ILE A 131 1.02 -8.53 17.06
C ILE A 131 0.07 -8.89 18.22
N ARG A 132 0.55 -9.61 19.24
CA ARG A 132 -0.27 -10.09 20.37
C ARG A 132 -0.74 -8.97 21.31
N ARG A 133 -0.09 -7.81 21.27
CA ARG A 133 -0.32 -6.67 22.17
C ARG A 133 -0.68 -5.41 21.39
N LEU A 134 -1.38 -5.57 20.26
CA LEU A 134 -1.92 -4.49 19.46
C LEU A 134 -3.16 -3.89 20.14
N GLU A 135 -3.16 -2.57 20.32
CA GLU A 135 -4.27 -1.80 20.88
C GLU A 135 -4.69 -0.71 19.89
N LYS A 136 -6.01 -0.56 19.65
CA LYS A 136 -6.54 0.50 18.78
C LYS A 136 -6.18 1.85 19.40
N PHE A 137 -5.57 2.74 18.62
CA PHE A 137 -5.17 4.08 19.10
C PHE A 137 -5.69 5.23 18.25
N ALA A 138 -6.05 4.99 16.98
CA ALA A 138 -6.54 6.01 16.07
C ALA A 138 -7.52 5.46 15.04
N GLU A 139 -8.24 6.37 14.41
CA GLU A 139 -9.09 6.13 13.24
C GLU A 139 -9.02 7.33 12.30
N GLY A 140 -9.16 7.05 11.00
CA GLY A 140 -9.25 8.07 9.97
C GLY A 140 -10.68 8.58 9.77
N PRO A 141 -10.87 9.57 8.88
CA PRO A 141 -12.19 10.07 8.52
C PRO A 141 -13.07 8.98 7.90
N ASP A 142 -14.38 9.08 8.14
CA ASP A 142 -15.39 8.26 7.47
C ASP A 142 -15.30 8.48 5.96
N GLY A 143 -15.34 7.40 5.18
CA GLY A 143 -15.15 7.41 3.74
C GLY A 143 -13.68 7.40 3.28
N MET A 144 -12.70 7.41 4.19
CA MET A 144 -11.28 7.44 3.81
C MET A 144 -10.54 6.11 4.08
N LYS A 145 -9.95 5.57 3.00
CA LYS A 145 -9.00 4.44 3.02
C LYS A 145 -7.62 4.87 2.54
N ASP A 146 -6.66 3.94 2.46
CA ASP A 146 -5.29 4.18 1.95
C ASP A 146 -4.51 5.27 2.71
N ILE A 147 -4.72 5.37 4.03
CA ILE A 147 -3.91 6.20 4.91
C ILE A 147 -2.69 5.39 5.36
N ARG A 148 -1.47 5.94 5.20
CA ARG A 148 -0.21 5.24 5.49
C ARG A 148 0.77 6.12 6.26
N LEU A 149 1.53 5.50 7.17
CA LEU A 149 2.48 6.18 8.03
C LEU A 149 3.92 5.79 7.68
N VAL A 150 4.84 6.72 7.88
CA VAL A 150 6.28 6.47 7.79
C VAL A 150 7.01 7.30 8.85
N GLU A 151 7.94 6.69 9.56
CA GLU A 151 8.85 7.41 10.45
C GLU A 151 9.89 8.15 9.60
N LEU A 152 10.01 9.46 9.79
CA LEU A 152 10.95 10.31 9.08
C LEU A 152 12.31 10.33 9.79
N LYS A 153 13.34 10.79 9.08
CA LYS A 153 14.74 10.77 9.56
C LYS A 153 14.95 11.54 10.87
N ASP A 154 14.16 12.56 11.14
CA ASP A 154 14.22 13.34 12.37
C ASP A 154 13.27 12.85 13.49
N GLY A 155 12.64 11.69 13.29
CA GLY A 155 11.74 11.07 14.25
C GLY A 155 10.32 11.63 14.22
N SER A 156 9.99 12.58 13.36
CA SER A 156 8.58 12.88 13.09
C SER A 156 7.92 11.81 12.22
N ILE A 157 6.61 11.91 11.98
CA ILE A 157 5.83 10.90 11.26
C ILE A 157 5.19 11.56 10.03
N GLY A 158 5.50 11.03 8.85
CA GLY A 158 4.81 11.35 7.61
C GLY A 158 3.49 10.58 7.53
N VAL A 159 2.42 11.26 7.12
CA VAL A 159 1.07 10.70 6.99
C VAL A 159 0.60 10.92 5.55
N PHE A 160 0.58 9.85 4.76
CA PHE A 160 -0.10 9.85 3.47
C PHE A 160 -1.59 9.65 3.69
N THR A 161 -2.40 10.43 2.97
CA THR A 161 -3.87 10.39 3.06
C THR A 161 -4.47 10.19 1.68
N ARG A 162 -5.75 9.81 1.61
CA ARG A 162 -6.44 9.60 0.33
C ARG A 162 -7.88 10.10 0.37
N PRO A 163 -8.10 11.43 0.47
CA PRO A 163 -9.44 11.98 0.43
C PRO A 163 -10.18 11.62 -0.86
N GLN A 164 -11.51 11.57 -0.76
CA GLN A 164 -12.44 11.46 -1.88
C GLN A 164 -13.45 12.63 -1.81
N GLY A 165 -14.35 12.72 -2.79
CA GLY A 165 -15.40 13.73 -2.80
C GLY A 165 -14.89 15.11 -3.22
N GLU A 166 -15.37 16.17 -2.57
CA GLU A 166 -15.06 17.56 -2.95
C GLU A 166 -13.55 17.84 -2.97
N LYS A 167 -12.82 17.33 -1.97
CA LYS A 167 -11.39 17.51 -1.86
C LYS A 167 -10.62 16.62 -2.83
N GLY A 168 -10.87 15.32 -2.80
CA GLY A 168 -10.02 14.34 -3.48
C GLY A 168 -10.58 13.71 -4.75
N GLY A 169 -11.77 14.11 -5.21
CA GLY A 169 -12.45 13.51 -6.36
C GLY A 169 -12.66 12.01 -6.15
N ARG A 170 -12.14 11.20 -7.08
CA ARG A 170 -12.17 9.72 -6.98
C ARG A 170 -11.13 9.15 -6.01
N GLY A 171 -10.14 9.97 -5.63
CA GLY A 171 -9.09 9.60 -4.70
C GLY A 171 -7.73 10.15 -5.12
N LYS A 172 -7.31 11.24 -4.47
CA LYS A 172 -5.99 11.88 -4.65
C LYS A 172 -5.15 11.66 -3.39
N ILE A 173 -3.82 11.62 -3.51
CA ILE A 173 -2.96 11.44 -2.32
C ILE A 173 -2.72 12.80 -1.68
N GLY A 174 -2.87 12.88 -0.36
CA GLY A 174 -2.39 13.99 0.45
C GLY A 174 -1.18 13.57 1.29
N PHE A 175 -0.47 14.56 1.82
CA PHE A 175 0.60 14.31 2.79
C PHE A 175 0.60 15.39 3.87
N THR A 176 0.72 14.95 5.11
CA THR A 176 0.98 15.84 6.26
C THR A 176 2.01 15.21 7.18
N ARG A 177 2.44 15.97 8.17
CA ARG A 177 3.45 15.58 9.14
C ARG A 177 2.94 15.82 10.55
N ILE A 178 3.11 14.81 11.40
CA ILE A 178 2.79 14.86 12.84
C ILE A 178 4.04 14.49 13.66
N PHE A 179 4.04 14.82 14.95
CA PHE A 179 5.21 14.59 15.81
C PHE A 179 5.03 13.43 16.78
N SER A 180 3.82 12.89 16.89
CA SER A 180 3.51 11.72 17.71
C SER A 180 2.34 10.93 17.12
N LEU A 181 2.28 9.63 17.41
CA LEU A 181 1.13 8.80 17.01
C LEU A 181 -0.19 9.26 17.65
N ASP A 182 -0.13 9.97 18.78
CA ASP A 182 -1.31 10.50 19.48
C ASP A 182 -1.93 11.71 18.76
N GLU A 183 -1.20 12.33 17.81
CA GLU A 183 -1.71 13.40 16.94
C GLU A 183 -2.46 12.88 15.71
N LEU A 184 -2.48 11.57 15.48
CA LEU A 184 -3.16 10.97 14.33
C LEU A 184 -4.69 10.99 14.52
N THR A 185 -5.32 12.10 14.18
CA THR A 185 -6.77 12.31 14.30
C THR A 185 -7.44 12.45 12.93
N PRO A 186 -8.76 12.20 12.83
CA PRO A 186 -9.51 12.46 11.59
C PRO A 186 -9.30 13.88 11.05
N ASP A 187 -9.33 14.90 11.90
CA ASP A 187 -9.17 16.29 11.47
C ASP A 187 -7.78 16.55 10.86
N VAL A 188 -6.72 15.99 11.44
CA VAL A 188 -5.35 16.12 10.91
C VAL A 188 -5.22 15.43 9.55
N ILE A 189 -5.81 14.24 9.42
CA ILE A 189 -5.83 13.46 8.17
C ILE A 189 -6.61 14.21 7.10
N GLU A 190 -7.80 14.71 7.44
CA GLU A 190 -8.68 15.45 6.53
C GLU A 190 -8.05 16.78 6.11
N ALA A 191 -7.26 17.43 6.97
CA ALA A 191 -6.59 18.69 6.66
C ALA A 191 -5.37 18.54 5.74
N ALA A 192 -4.80 17.34 5.58
CA ALA A 192 -3.57 17.11 4.82
C ALA A 192 -3.64 17.68 3.39
N PRO A 193 -2.71 18.55 2.96
CA PRO A 193 -2.72 19.10 1.60
C PRO A 193 -2.58 18.01 0.54
N ILE A 194 -3.28 18.17 -0.58
CA ILE A 194 -3.20 17.26 -1.72
C ILE A 194 -1.86 17.43 -2.43
N LEU A 195 -1.26 16.32 -2.82
CA LEU A 195 -0.17 16.26 -3.77
C LEU A 195 -0.73 16.46 -5.19
N ASP A 196 -0.48 17.61 -5.78
CA ASP A 196 -0.88 17.96 -7.15
C ASP A 196 -0.33 17.03 -8.25
N ALA A 197 -0.93 17.08 -9.45
CA ALA A 197 -0.44 16.41 -10.66
C ALA A 197 -0.15 14.89 -10.56
N GLN A 198 -0.82 14.16 -9.65
CA GLN A 198 -0.67 12.70 -9.56
C GLN A 198 -1.65 11.95 -10.48
N PHE A 199 -2.93 12.31 -10.47
CA PHE A 199 -4.00 11.60 -11.18
C PHE A 199 -4.93 12.59 -11.89
N THR A 200 -5.48 12.18 -13.03
CA THR A 200 -6.58 12.93 -13.65
C THR A 200 -7.84 12.82 -12.80
N ASP A 201 -8.89 13.56 -13.14
CA ASP A 201 -10.14 13.51 -12.36
C ASP A 201 -10.92 12.19 -12.60
N GLU A 202 -10.62 11.46 -13.68
CA GLU A 202 -11.20 10.16 -14.01
C GLU A 202 -10.48 8.98 -13.34
N GLU A 203 -9.23 9.19 -12.92
CA GLU A 203 -8.34 8.18 -12.33
C GLU A 203 -8.22 8.37 -10.82
N TRP A 204 -7.73 7.36 -10.12
CA TRP A 204 -7.52 7.43 -8.67
C TRP A 204 -6.35 6.58 -8.24
N GLY A 205 -5.83 6.86 -7.05
CA GLY A 205 -4.79 6.04 -6.46
C GLY A 205 -4.62 6.33 -4.98
N GLY A 206 -3.66 5.63 -4.38
CA GLY A 206 -3.36 5.71 -2.96
C GLY A 206 -1.98 5.12 -2.66
N VAL A 207 -1.43 5.48 -1.50
CA VAL A 207 -0.21 4.85 -0.98
C VAL A 207 -0.60 3.57 -0.23
N ASN A 208 0.11 2.49 -0.52
CA ASN A 208 -0.05 1.17 0.09
C ASN A 208 1.04 0.89 1.14
N GLU A 209 2.24 1.42 0.94
CA GLU A 209 3.36 1.33 1.88
C GLU A 209 4.35 2.50 1.63
N ALA A 210 5.05 2.94 2.67
CA ALA A 210 6.05 4.00 2.56
C ALA A 210 7.37 3.59 3.21
N HIS A 211 8.48 3.91 2.53
CA HIS A 211 9.85 3.55 2.88
C HIS A 211 10.65 4.80 3.14
N LEU A 212 11.24 4.94 4.34
CA LEU A 212 12.28 5.93 4.55
C LEU A 212 13.55 5.48 3.82
N LEU A 213 14.04 6.32 2.91
CA LEU A 213 15.25 6.06 2.13
C LEU A 213 16.49 6.59 2.86
N ALA A 214 17.67 6.06 2.51
CA ALA A 214 18.94 6.39 3.18
C ALA A 214 19.30 7.89 3.12
N ASN A 215 18.88 8.57 2.07
CA ASN A 215 19.07 10.01 1.88
C ASN A 215 18.02 10.89 2.60
N GLY A 216 17.05 10.29 3.31
CA GLY A 216 15.98 10.99 4.03
C GLY A 216 14.74 11.30 3.19
N LEU A 217 14.74 10.92 1.91
CA LEU A 217 13.53 10.94 1.08
C LEU A 217 12.59 9.79 1.48
N VAL A 218 11.34 9.86 1.03
CA VAL A 218 10.32 8.84 1.27
C VAL A 218 9.94 8.19 -0.06
N GLY A 219 10.22 6.90 -0.21
CA GLY A 219 9.71 6.10 -1.32
C GLY A 219 8.28 5.63 -1.01
N ALA A 220 7.32 6.04 -1.82
CA ALA A 220 5.92 5.62 -1.67
C ALA A 220 5.62 4.52 -2.68
N LEU A 221 5.26 3.33 -2.19
CA LEU A 221 4.61 2.28 -2.97
C LEU A 221 3.10 2.49 -2.87
N GLY A 222 2.43 2.44 -4.00
CA GLY A 222 1.00 2.66 -4.08
C GLY A 222 0.33 1.88 -5.20
N HIS A 223 -0.87 2.33 -5.52
CA HIS A 223 -1.59 1.94 -6.72
C HIS A 223 -2.10 3.17 -7.44
N ILE A 224 -2.21 3.06 -8.76
CA ILE A 224 -3.03 3.94 -9.60
C ILE A 224 -4.05 3.07 -10.34
N ALA A 225 -5.23 3.60 -10.59
CA ALA A 225 -6.33 2.87 -11.16
C ALA A 225 -7.23 3.73 -12.06
N CYS A 226 -7.83 3.04 -13.03
CA CYS A 226 -8.76 3.61 -13.98
C CYS A 226 -9.87 2.59 -14.33
N PHE A 227 -10.89 3.08 -15.04
CA PHE A 227 -11.87 2.23 -15.73
C PHE A 227 -11.52 2.12 -17.21
N ASP A 228 -11.70 0.94 -17.80
CA ASP A 228 -11.74 0.82 -19.26
C ASP A 228 -13.12 1.19 -19.83
N GLU A 229 -13.23 1.19 -21.16
CA GLU A 229 -14.47 1.51 -21.89
C GLU A 229 -15.65 0.59 -21.53
N GLN A 230 -15.38 -0.63 -21.05
CA GLN A 230 -16.40 -1.60 -20.64
C GLN A 230 -16.76 -1.48 -19.15
N GLY A 231 -16.11 -0.57 -18.42
CA GLY A 231 -16.30 -0.39 -16.99
C GLY A 231 -15.54 -1.39 -16.13
N ASN A 232 -14.58 -2.15 -16.68
CA ASN A 232 -13.71 -2.99 -15.87
C ASN A 232 -12.66 -2.12 -15.18
N ARG A 233 -12.24 -2.55 -13.99
CA ARG A 233 -11.22 -1.88 -13.19
C ARG A 233 -9.84 -2.36 -13.58
N HIS A 234 -8.93 -1.41 -13.70
CA HIS A 234 -7.51 -1.66 -13.89
C HIS A 234 -6.77 -1.03 -12.72
N TYR A 235 -5.98 -1.82 -11.99
CA TYR A 235 -5.15 -1.33 -10.89
C TYR A 235 -3.71 -1.74 -11.15
N TYR A 236 -2.81 -0.76 -11.05
CA TYR A 236 -1.41 -0.93 -11.32
C TYR A 236 -0.60 -0.53 -10.07
N PRO A 237 0.30 -1.40 -9.57
CA PRO A 237 1.25 -1.01 -8.54
C PRO A 237 2.16 0.08 -9.10
N MET A 238 2.27 1.18 -8.36
CA MET A 238 3.06 2.34 -8.76
C MET A 238 3.99 2.80 -7.64
N VAL A 239 5.00 3.57 -7.99
CA VAL A 239 5.91 4.23 -7.05
C VAL A 239 6.13 5.69 -7.40
N PHE A 240 6.44 6.48 -6.37
CA PHE A 240 7.11 7.78 -6.51
C PHE A 240 7.97 8.04 -5.27
N VAL A 241 8.85 9.03 -5.34
CA VAL A 241 9.64 9.51 -4.20
C VAL A 241 9.19 10.91 -3.81
N LEU A 242 9.02 11.14 -2.52
CA LEU A 242 8.66 12.43 -1.91
C LEU A 242 9.84 12.96 -1.08
N ASN A 243 10.16 14.23 -1.24
CA ASN A 243 10.95 14.97 -0.26
C ASN A 243 10.02 15.51 0.83
N PRO A 244 10.07 14.99 2.07
CA PRO A 244 9.14 15.39 3.13
C PRO A 244 9.36 16.82 3.63
N GLU A 245 10.50 17.45 3.30
CA GLU A 245 10.82 18.82 3.71
C GLU A 245 10.33 19.86 2.68
N THR A 246 10.44 19.54 1.38
CA THR A 246 10.12 20.48 0.29
C THR A 246 8.78 20.18 -0.40
N MET A 247 8.20 19.01 -0.15
CA MET A 247 7.01 18.49 -0.85
C MET A 247 7.25 18.27 -2.35
N GLU A 248 8.50 18.27 -2.81
CA GLU A 248 8.88 17.89 -4.17
C GLU A 248 8.74 16.38 -4.36
N ARG A 249 8.35 15.95 -5.57
CA ARG A 249 8.15 14.55 -5.90
C ARG A 249 8.76 14.17 -7.23
N SER A 250 9.12 12.90 -7.37
CA SER A 250 9.46 12.32 -8.66
C SER A 250 8.20 12.11 -9.49
N GLU A 251 8.40 11.80 -10.78
CA GLU A 251 7.37 11.21 -11.62
C GLU A 251 6.85 9.89 -11.02
N LEU A 252 5.60 9.56 -11.34
CA LEU A 252 5.02 8.24 -11.07
C LEU A 252 5.60 7.21 -12.05
N GLU A 253 5.84 6.00 -11.55
CA GLU A 253 6.29 4.87 -12.36
C GLU A 253 5.51 3.61 -11.97
N LEU A 254 5.15 2.77 -12.95
CA LEU A 254 4.55 1.47 -12.64
C LEU A 254 5.62 0.43 -12.34
N LEU A 255 5.25 -0.55 -11.51
CA LEU A 255 6.09 -1.69 -11.18
C LEU A 255 5.70 -2.96 -11.94
N ALA A 256 4.42 -3.10 -12.28
CA ALA A 256 3.89 -4.26 -12.95
C ALA A 256 2.52 -4.00 -13.57
N LEU A 257 2.16 -4.84 -14.53
CA LEU A 257 0.79 -5.04 -15.01
C LEU A 257 0.28 -6.40 -14.54
N ARG A 258 -1.05 -6.62 -14.55
CA ARG A 258 -1.67 -7.91 -14.23
C ARG A 258 -1.03 -9.11 -14.96
N SER A 259 -0.61 -8.93 -16.21
CA SER A 259 0.00 -9.97 -17.06
C SER A 259 1.38 -10.46 -16.59
N HIS A 260 2.01 -9.78 -15.61
CA HIS A 260 3.30 -10.20 -15.06
C HIS A 260 3.16 -11.17 -13.89
N PHE A 261 1.96 -11.28 -13.33
CA PHE A 261 1.61 -12.26 -12.31
C PHE A 261 1.09 -13.53 -12.98
N LEU A 262 1.11 -14.65 -12.26
CA LEU A 262 0.54 -15.91 -12.75
C LEU A 262 -0.97 -15.74 -13.01
N ASP A 263 -1.48 -16.49 -13.98
CA ASP A 263 -2.92 -16.57 -14.23
C ASP A 263 -3.65 -17.16 -13.02
N GLY A 264 -4.84 -16.63 -12.76
CA GLY A 264 -5.63 -17.00 -11.59
C GLY A 264 -7.04 -16.41 -11.63
N PRO A 265 -7.91 -16.83 -10.70
CA PRO A 265 -9.26 -16.33 -10.63
C PRO A 265 -9.29 -14.84 -10.26
N ALA A 266 -10.41 -14.19 -10.58
CA ALA A 266 -10.80 -12.94 -9.97
C ALA A 266 -12.13 -13.13 -9.22
N LYS A 267 -12.37 -12.32 -8.19
CA LYS A 267 -13.60 -12.33 -7.40
C LYS A 267 -14.82 -12.01 -8.26
N ARG A 268 -14.66 -11.09 -9.21
CA ARG A 268 -15.65 -10.69 -10.21
C ARG A 268 -14.98 -10.42 -11.56
N PRO A 269 -15.71 -10.47 -12.69
CA PRO A 269 -15.15 -10.20 -14.01
C PRO A 269 -14.50 -8.81 -14.13
N ASP A 270 -15.09 -7.78 -13.49
CA ASP A 270 -14.56 -6.40 -13.54
C ASP A 270 -13.20 -6.24 -12.84
N LEU A 271 -12.76 -7.24 -12.08
CA LEU A 271 -11.53 -7.22 -11.29
C LEU A 271 -10.38 -7.99 -11.92
N ALA A 272 -10.56 -8.54 -13.13
CA ALA A 272 -9.54 -9.39 -13.77
C ALA A 272 -8.18 -8.70 -13.93
N ASN A 273 -8.17 -7.37 -14.13
CA ASN A 273 -6.98 -6.54 -14.29
C ASN A 273 -6.59 -5.75 -13.02
N VAL A 274 -7.01 -6.23 -11.85
CA VAL A 274 -6.70 -5.59 -10.57
C VAL A 274 -5.46 -6.23 -9.94
N VAL A 275 -4.44 -5.40 -9.69
CA VAL A 275 -3.29 -5.70 -8.84
C VAL A 275 -3.23 -4.65 -7.73
N PHE A 276 -3.45 -5.07 -6.49
CA PHE A 276 -3.38 -4.20 -5.31
C PHE A 276 -2.07 -4.47 -4.55
N SER A 277 -1.18 -3.49 -4.51
CA SER A 277 0.13 -3.62 -3.86
C SER A 277 -0.02 -3.77 -2.35
N GLY A 278 0.67 -4.78 -1.81
CA GLY A 278 0.67 -5.14 -0.40
C GLY A 278 1.91 -4.67 0.37
N GLY A 279 3.05 -4.62 -0.33
CA GLY A 279 4.31 -4.09 0.20
C GLY A 279 5.51 -4.54 -0.64
N LEU A 280 6.67 -3.99 -0.32
CA LEU A 280 7.94 -4.21 -1.02
C LEU A 280 9.03 -4.68 -0.06
N ILE A 281 9.70 -5.79 -0.37
CA ILE A 281 10.90 -6.24 0.35
C ILE A 281 12.13 -5.94 -0.51
N ARG A 282 12.87 -4.90 -0.14
CA ARG A 282 14.15 -4.52 -0.78
C ARG A 282 15.25 -5.48 -0.32
N LYS A 283 15.94 -6.15 -1.24
CA LYS A 283 16.89 -7.25 -0.93
C LYS A 283 18.32 -6.77 -0.67
N GLY A 284 18.64 -5.52 -1.02
CA GLY A 284 19.97 -4.92 -0.83
C GLY A 284 21.00 -5.28 -1.91
N ASP A 285 20.67 -6.21 -2.81
CA ASP A 285 21.47 -6.59 -3.99
C ASP A 285 21.06 -5.84 -5.26
N GLY A 286 20.24 -4.79 -5.12
CA GLY A 286 19.66 -4.04 -6.24
C GLY A 286 18.32 -4.57 -6.73
N THR A 287 17.79 -5.64 -6.13
CA THR A 287 16.45 -6.18 -6.41
C THR A 287 15.48 -5.97 -5.24
N ALA A 288 14.19 -6.12 -5.53
CA ALA A 288 13.13 -6.14 -4.55
C ALA A 288 12.04 -7.16 -4.92
N GLU A 289 11.29 -7.63 -3.93
CA GLU A 289 10.09 -8.45 -4.11
C GLU A 289 8.85 -7.60 -3.84
N LEU A 290 7.95 -7.49 -4.82
CA LEU A 290 6.64 -6.88 -4.66
C LEU A 290 5.61 -7.94 -4.30
N TYR A 291 4.93 -7.76 -3.17
CA TYR A 291 3.82 -8.59 -2.72
C TYR A 291 2.51 -7.90 -3.07
N ALA A 292 1.55 -8.62 -3.64
CA ALA A 292 0.30 -8.03 -4.11
C ALA A 292 -0.90 -8.99 -4.01
N GLY A 293 -2.08 -8.41 -3.77
CA GLY A 293 -3.35 -9.04 -4.05
C GLY A 293 -3.66 -8.96 -5.55
N VAL A 294 -4.20 -10.03 -6.12
CA VAL A 294 -4.50 -10.13 -7.54
C VAL A 294 -5.95 -10.58 -7.73
N GLY A 295 -6.72 -9.76 -8.45
CA GLY A 295 -8.13 -10.02 -8.76
C GLY A 295 -9.06 -10.13 -7.56
N ASP A 296 -8.68 -9.61 -6.40
CA ASP A 296 -9.36 -9.78 -5.11
C ASP A 296 -9.66 -11.25 -4.74
N ALA A 297 -8.80 -12.18 -5.17
CA ALA A 297 -9.03 -13.62 -4.98
C ALA A 297 -7.78 -14.39 -4.53
N GLU A 298 -6.58 -13.88 -4.81
CA GLU A 298 -5.33 -14.52 -4.42
C GLU A 298 -4.23 -13.50 -4.13
N ALA A 299 -3.15 -13.96 -3.51
CA ALA A 299 -1.95 -13.17 -3.33
C ALA A 299 -0.76 -13.82 -4.04
N GLN A 300 0.06 -12.97 -4.64
CA GLN A 300 1.26 -13.35 -5.37
C GLN A 300 2.41 -12.41 -5.02
N LYS A 301 3.62 -12.82 -5.36
CA LYS A 301 4.80 -11.97 -5.37
C LYS A 301 5.51 -12.03 -6.72
N ILE A 302 6.25 -10.98 -7.04
CA ILE A 302 7.13 -10.89 -8.21
C ILE A 302 8.45 -10.24 -7.81
N SER A 303 9.53 -10.61 -8.48
CA SER A 303 10.85 -9.97 -8.34
C SER A 303 10.98 -8.81 -9.34
N LEU A 304 11.67 -7.74 -8.96
CA LEU A 304 11.95 -6.58 -9.81
C LEU A 304 13.24 -5.88 -9.40
N ILE A 305 13.73 -4.97 -10.24
CA ILE A 305 14.83 -4.07 -9.87
C ILE A 305 14.31 -3.11 -8.80
N ASP A 306 15.06 -2.92 -7.71
CA ASP A 306 14.67 -2.04 -6.61
C ASP A 306 14.31 -0.65 -7.13
N PRO A 307 13.02 -0.24 -7.04
CA PRO A 307 12.55 0.99 -7.66
C PRO A 307 13.13 2.24 -6.99
N PHE A 308 13.60 2.12 -5.74
CA PHE A 308 14.10 3.24 -4.96
C PHE A 308 15.62 3.37 -4.98
N ALA A 309 16.35 2.31 -5.36
CA ALA A 309 17.81 2.29 -5.35
C ALA A 309 18.44 3.42 -6.19
N LYS A 310 17.82 3.77 -7.33
CA LYS A 310 18.30 4.87 -8.19
C LYS A 310 18.27 6.24 -7.52
N TYR A 311 17.39 6.46 -6.55
CA TYR A 311 17.28 7.75 -5.84
C TYR A 311 18.31 7.85 -4.71
N GLU A 312 18.71 6.71 -4.12
CA GLU A 312 19.74 6.67 -3.08
C GLU A 312 21.15 6.75 -3.68
N ALA A 313 21.38 6.17 -4.86
CA ALA A 313 22.68 6.23 -5.55
C ALA A 313 23.02 7.64 -6.08
N GLN A 314 22.03 8.38 -6.60
CA GLN A 314 22.25 9.69 -7.23
C GLN A 314 22.65 10.81 -6.25
N GLU A 315 22.35 10.68 -4.96
CA GLU A 315 22.79 11.65 -3.94
C GLU A 315 24.26 11.42 -3.53
N LEU A 316 24.74 10.18 -3.54
CA LEU A 316 26.17 9.88 -3.32
C LEU A 316 27.03 10.53 -4.41
N ASP A 317 26.64 10.40 -5.68
CA ASP A 317 27.38 11.01 -6.80
C ASP A 317 27.40 12.55 -6.72
N ARG A 318 26.33 13.19 -6.22
CA ARG A 318 26.29 14.64 -5.99
C ARG A 318 27.19 15.07 -4.83
N MET A 319 27.22 14.30 -3.74
CA MET A 319 28.14 14.57 -2.63
C MET A 319 29.60 14.47 -3.07
N TYR A 320 29.97 13.49 -3.91
CA TYR A 320 31.34 13.36 -4.40
C TYR A 320 31.69 14.35 -5.53
N ALA A 321 30.72 14.81 -6.31
CA ALA A 321 30.94 15.84 -7.35
C ALA A 321 31.01 17.27 -6.80
N SER A 322 30.67 17.48 -5.52
CA SER A 322 30.73 18.79 -4.84
C SER A 322 31.93 18.93 -3.88
N VAL A 323 32.85 17.96 -3.91
CA VAL A 323 34.15 17.96 -3.20
C VAL A 323 35.28 18.24 -4.19
#